data_AF-A0AAJ3Z277-F1
#
_entry.id   AF-A0AAJ3Z277-F1
#
_cell.length_a   1.000
_cell.length_b   1.000
_cell.length_c   1.000
_cell.angle_alpha   90.00
_cell.angle_beta   90.00
_cell.angle_gamma   90.00
#
_symmetry.space_group_name_H-M   'P 1'
#
loop_
_entity.id
_entity.type
_entity.pdbx_description
1 polymer ?
#
loop_
_entity_poly.entity_id
_entity_poly.type
_entity_poly.pdbx_seq_one_letter_code
_entity_poly.pdbx_strand_id
1 'polypeptide(L)'
;MKKQLRRYGKRGQSGKCLSASAPLKRKGVDAVSEADWFKEELVFTDLHAQTPAELLETIGFALKELGYVEDTFTDAIIERERKYPTGLALEDCNIGLPHTDREHVKQAFIAVVKNGRKLPFIHMGTEDRQVDIDCFFVLGVTDPEKQVEILQTLMEKFDDAQFVRRLNELNEKKQLFTFLKHTVRE
;
A
#
# COMPACT_ATOMS: atom_id res chain seq x y z
N MET A 1 -65.05 -1.34 48.69
CA MET A 1 -63.93 -0.36 48.54
C MET A 1 -64.32 0.71 47.53
N LYS A 2 -63.84 1.94 47.76
CA LYS A 2 -64.42 3.23 47.33
C LYS A 2 -64.11 3.65 45.88
N LYS A 3 -65.10 4.34 45.28
CA LYS A 3 -65.10 5.56 44.41
C LYS A 3 -64.13 5.61 43.20
N GLN A 4 -64.59 5.71 41.95
CA GLN A 4 -65.17 6.88 41.23
C GLN A 4 -64.31 8.17 41.18
N LEU A 5 -64.23 8.72 39.95
CA LEU A 5 -64.21 10.14 39.53
C LEU A 5 -62.89 10.94 39.43
N ARG A 6 -62.56 11.38 38.19
CA ARG A 6 -62.34 12.78 37.70
C ARG A 6 -61.34 12.78 36.51
N ARG A 7 -61.74 13.07 35.25
CA ARG A 7 -62.00 14.36 34.58
C ARG A 7 -60.82 15.37 34.54
N TYR A 8 -60.36 15.61 33.30
CA TYR A 8 -60.02 16.88 32.62
C TYR A 8 -58.98 17.85 33.21
N GLY A 9 -58.04 18.26 32.34
CA GLY A 9 -57.21 19.46 32.52
C GLY A 9 -56.41 19.84 31.27
N LYS A 10 -56.98 20.69 30.41
CA LYS A 10 -56.26 21.46 29.36
C LYS A 10 -55.38 22.55 30.01
N ARG A 11 -54.21 22.81 29.44
CA ARG A 11 -53.73 24.11 28.87
C ARG A 11 -52.21 24.21 28.95
N GLY A 12 -51.63 24.65 27.84
CA GLY A 12 -50.20 24.89 27.71
C GLY A 12 -49.71 26.07 28.55
N GLN A 13 -48.39 26.16 28.65
CA GLN A 13 -47.67 27.41 28.74
C GLN A 13 -46.26 27.24 28.21
N SER A 14 -45.87 28.28 27.49
CA SER A 14 -44.54 28.65 27.03
C SER A 14 -43.46 28.47 28.10
N GLY A 15 -42.38 27.81 27.74
CA GLY A 15 -41.10 27.84 28.44
C GLY A 15 -39.96 27.90 27.44
N LYS A 16 -39.48 29.09 27.12
CA LYS A 16 -38.13 29.28 26.57
C LYS A 16 -37.14 29.04 27.71
N CYS A 17 -36.31 28.01 27.61
CA CYS A 17 -35.04 27.96 28.34
C CYS A 17 -33.96 27.33 27.45
N LEU A 18 -33.10 28.22 26.97
CA LEU A 18 -31.69 28.14 26.65
C LEU A 18 -30.99 26.76 26.56
N SER A 19 -30.23 26.64 25.45
CA SER A 19 -29.03 25.85 25.22
C SER A 19 -29.13 24.32 25.39
N ALA A 20 -29.52 23.65 24.30
CA ALA A 20 -29.04 22.31 24.01
C ALA A 20 -27.98 22.43 22.91
N SER A 21 -26.74 22.17 23.32
CA SER A 21 -25.53 22.10 22.51
C SER A 21 -25.78 21.28 21.25
N ALA A 22 -25.39 21.82 20.09
CA ALA A 22 -25.36 21.08 18.84
C ALA A 22 -24.61 19.75 19.03
N PRO A 23 -25.02 18.66 18.35
CA PRO A 23 -24.23 17.45 18.35
C PRO A 23 -22.84 17.80 17.81
N LEU A 24 -21.79 17.54 18.59
CA LEU A 24 -20.42 17.62 18.11
C LEU A 24 -20.34 16.75 16.87
N LYS A 25 -20.23 17.39 15.70
CA LYS A 25 -19.71 16.75 14.50
C LYS A 25 -18.38 16.16 14.93
N ARG A 26 -18.32 14.82 15.02
CA ARG A 26 -17.03 14.13 15.03
C ARG A 26 -16.30 14.67 13.80
N LYS A 27 -15.17 15.33 14.03
CA LYS A 27 -14.27 15.75 12.96
C LYS A 27 -14.09 14.52 12.08
N GLY A 28 -14.38 14.70 10.80
CA GLY A 28 -14.12 13.68 9.80
C GLY A 28 -12.70 13.18 10.03
N VAL A 29 -12.57 11.87 10.15
CA VAL A 29 -11.31 11.23 9.80
C VAL A 29 -11.10 11.67 8.36
N ASP A 30 -10.08 12.50 8.16
CA ASP A 30 -9.79 13.07 6.85
C ASP A 30 -9.79 11.94 5.83
N ALA A 31 -10.66 12.05 4.83
CA ALA A 31 -10.64 11.16 3.69
C ALA A 31 -9.29 11.40 3.01
N VAL A 32 -8.31 10.55 3.33
CA VAL A 32 -7.06 10.47 2.59
C VAL A 32 -7.46 10.12 1.17
N SER A 33 -7.13 10.97 0.20
CA SER A 33 -7.35 10.65 -1.21
C SER A 33 -6.72 9.29 -1.48
N GLU A 34 -7.46 8.39 -2.14
CA GLU A 34 -7.04 7.02 -2.49
C GLU A 34 -5.90 6.95 -3.53
N ALA A 35 -5.08 8.00 -3.60
CA ALA A 35 -4.25 8.42 -4.73
C ALA A 35 -2.83 8.82 -4.26
N ASP A 36 -2.31 8.16 -3.22
CA ASP A 36 -0.92 8.34 -2.78
C ASP A 36 -0.29 6.97 -2.56
N TRP A 37 0.12 6.35 -3.67
CA TRP A 37 0.73 5.01 -3.69
C TRP A 37 2.10 4.97 -3.00
N PHE A 38 2.83 6.09 -3.00
CA PHE A 38 4.18 6.18 -2.44
C PHE A 38 4.17 6.93 -1.11
N LYS A 39 4.63 6.25 -0.06
CA LYS A 39 4.79 6.83 1.27
C LYS A 39 6.23 6.65 1.74
N GLU A 40 6.80 7.65 2.40
CA GLU A 40 8.20 7.62 2.84
C GLU A 40 8.46 6.44 3.79
N GLU A 41 7.50 6.09 4.65
CA GLU A 41 7.59 4.94 5.55
C GLU A 41 7.70 3.59 4.83
N LEU A 42 7.28 3.51 3.55
CA LEU A 42 7.31 2.32 2.71
C LEU A 42 8.53 2.25 1.78
N VAL A 43 9.52 3.11 2.00
CA VAL A 43 10.82 3.05 1.32
C VAL A 43 11.86 2.42 2.24
N PHE A 44 12.47 1.34 1.78
CA PHE A 44 13.43 0.52 2.52
C PHE A 44 14.74 0.42 1.72
N THR A 45 15.84 0.99 2.25
CA THR A 45 17.13 1.03 1.54
C THR A 45 18.30 0.43 2.32
N ASP A 46 18.04 -0.02 3.56
CA ASP A 46 19.06 -0.54 4.49
C ASP A 46 18.69 -1.96 4.94
N LEU A 47 18.41 -2.82 3.96
CA LEU A 47 18.10 -4.24 4.18
C LEU A 47 19.24 -5.12 3.68
N HIS A 48 19.43 -6.26 4.34
CA HIS A 48 20.50 -7.21 4.03
C HIS A 48 20.01 -8.66 3.96
N ALA A 49 18.82 -8.84 3.38
CA ALA A 49 18.28 -10.17 3.12
C ALA A 49 19.22 -10.96 2.19
N GLN A 50 19.40 -12.25 2.46
CA GLN A 50 20.22 -13.16 1.69
C GLN A 50 19.42 -13.91 0.62
N THR A 51 18.09 -13.96 0.75
CA THR A 51 17.20 -14.67 -0.17
C THR A 51 15.95 -13.84 -0.50
N PRO A 52 15.29 -14.11 -1.64
CA PRO A 52 13.96 -13.60 -1.96
C PRO A 52 12.93 -13.79 -0.83
N ALA A 53 12.89 -14.99 -0.24
CA ALA A 53 11.95 -15.30 0.84
C ALA A 53 12.20 -14.44 2.07
N GLU A 54 13.46 -14.33 2.51
CA GLU A 54 13.84 -13.48 3.65
C GLU A 54 13.51 -11.99 3.42
N LEU A 55 13.69 -11.51 2.18
CA LEU A 55 13.28 -10.15 1.81
C LEU A 55 11.77 -9.97 1.96
N LEU A 56 10.98 -10.88 1.37
CA LEU A 56 9.52 -10.82 1.41
C LEU A 56 8.96 -11.00 2.83
N GLU A 57 9.60 -11.83 3.66
CA GLU A 57 9.29 -11.97 5.09
C GLU A 57 9.53 -10.68 5.85
N THR A 58 10.70 -10.06 5.64
CA THR A 58 11.07 -8.79 6.29
C THR A 58 10.09 -7.67 5.92
N ILE A 59 9.77 -7.56 4.62
CA ILE A 59 8.86 -6.53 4.11
C ILE A 59 7.42 -6.82 4.55
N GLY A 60 6.97 -8.07 4.48
CA GLY A 60 5.64 -8.48 4.94
C GLY A 60 5.42 -8.18 6.42
N PHE A 61 6.43 -8.45 7.28
CA PHE A 61 6.38 -8.08 8.69
C PHE A 61 6.28 -6.56 8.89
N ALA A 62 7.12 -5.78 8.21
CA ALA A 62 7.09 -4.32 8.30
C ALA A 62 5.73 -3.75 7.86
N LEU A 63 5.18 -4.23 6.74
CA LEU A 63 3.87 -3.82 6.24
C LEU A 63 2.74 -4.18 7.20
N LYS A 64 2.83 -5.32 7.87
CA LYS A 64 1.85 -5.76 8.87
C LYS A 64 1.88 -4.84 10.10
N GLU A 65 3.05 -4.55 10.64
CA GLU A 65 3.22 -3.64 11.79
C GLU A 65 2.70 -2.23 11.48
N LEU A 66 2.88 -1.78 10.23
CA LEU A 66 2.35 -0.51 9.73
C LEU A 66 0.85 -0.55 9.39
N GLY A 67 0.21 -1.72 9.42
CA GLY A 67 -1.24 -1.88 9.21
C GLY A 67 -1.71 -1.95 7.75
N TYR A 68 -0.80 -2.19 6.79
CA TYR A 68 -1.13 -2.24 5.35
C TYR A 68 -1.67 -3.58 4.89
N VAL A 69 -1.34 -4.66 5.61
CA VAL A 69 -1.61 -6.03 5.17
C VAL A 69 -2.21 -6.90 6.27
N GLU A 70 -2.82 -8.00 5.85
CA GLU A 70 -3.30 -9.07 6.73
C GLU A 70 -2.16 -10.00 7.16
N ASP A 71 -2.42 -10.79 8.20
CA ASP A 71 -1.47 -11.79 8.72
C ASP A 71 -1.06 -12.84 7.69
N THR A 72 -1.91 -13.07 6.69
CA THR A 72 -1.72 -14.04 5.61
C THR A 72 -0.85 -13.51 4.46
N PHE A 73 -0.49 -12.22 4.45
CA PHE A 73 0.15 -11.59 3.30
C PHE A 73 1.51 -12.19 2.93
N THR A 74 2.38 -12.40 3.92
CA THR A 74 3.75 -12.88 3.68
C THR A 74 3.75 -14.24 2.99
N ASP A 75 2.96 -15.19 3.49
CA ASP A 75 2.88 -16.52 2.89
C ASP A 75 2.29 -16.44 1.48
N ALA A 76 1.25 -15.63 1.30
CA ALA A 76 0.57 -15.47 0.02
C ALA A 76 1.47 -14.85 -1.05
N ILE A 77 2.24 -13.80 -0.74
CA ILE A 77 3.12 -13.15 -1.71
C ILE A 77 4.30 -14.04 -2.12
N ILE A 78 4.86 -14.81 -1.18
CA ILE A 78 5.93 -15.78 -1.47
C ILE A 78 5.41 -16.90 -2.38
N GLU A 79 4.23 -17.46 -2.08
CA GLU A 79 3.62 -18.48 -2.92
C GLU A 79 3.28 -17.93 -4.31
N ARG A 80 2.74 -16.71 -4.39
CA ARG A 80 2.37 -16.06 -5.64
C ARG A 80 3.58 -15.83 -6.53
N GLU A 81 4.67 -15.32 -5.98
CA GLU A 81 5.92 -15.09 -6.72
C GLU A 81 6.51 -16.41 -7.24
N ARG A 82 6.50 -17.46 -6.42
CA ARG A 82 6.97 -18.80 -6.84
C ARG A 82 6.17 -19.34 -8.02
N LYS A 83 4.85 -19.12 -8.04
CA LYS A 83 3.95 -19.67 -9.06
C LYS A 83 3.90 -18.82 -10.33
N TYR A 84 4.10 -17.52 -10.19
CA TYR A 84 3.95 -16.55 -11.25
C TYR A 84 5.01 -15.45 -11.09
N PRO A 85 6.21 -15.70 -11.62
CA PRO A 85 7.34 -14.81 -11.43
C PRO A 85 7.14 -13.40 -11.96
N THR A 86 7.73 -12.43 -11.29
CA THR A 86 7.57 -11.00 -11.60
C THR A 86 8.88 -10.26 -11.86
N GLY A 87 10.00 -10.97 -12.02
CA GLY A 87 11.28 -10.36 -12.34
C GLY A 87 11.31 -9.74 -13.74
N LEU A 88 11.80 -8.52 -13.85
CA LEU A 88 11.97 -7.78 -15.10
C LEU A 88 13.45 -7.48 -15.31
N ALA A 89 13.97 -7.86 -16.48
CA ALA A 89 15.32 -7.52 -16.90
C ALA A 89 15.30 -6.20 -17.69
N LEU A 90 15.84 -5.13 -17.10
CA LEU A 90 16.01 -3.83 -17.78
C LEU A 90 17.51 -3.56 -17.98
N GLU A 91 17.84 -2.59 -18.83
CA GLU A 91 19.23 -2.31 -19.19
C GLU A 91 20.08 -1.87 -17.99
N ASP A 92 19.57 -0.96 -17.15
CA ASP A 92 20.33 -0.34 -16.07
C ASP A 92 19.88 -0.75 -14.65
N CYS A 93 18.68 -1.31 -14.49
CA CYS A 93 18.12 -1.65 -13.18
C CYS A 93 17.11 -2.80 -13.30
N ASN A 94 17.44 -3.99 -12.85
CA ASN A 94 16.47 -5.09 -12.84
C ASN A 94 15.44 -4.87 -11.74
N ILE A 95 14.16 -5.10 -12.06
CA ILE A 95 13.05 -4.79 -11.16
C ILE A 95 12.25 -6.05 -10.80
N GLY A 96 11.93 -6.21 -9.52
CA GLY A 96 10.96 -7.20 -9.04
C GLY A 96 9.64 -6.52 -8.70
N LEU A 97 8.51 -7.13 -9.08
CA LEU A 97 7.16 -6.60 -8.83
C LEU A 97 6.30 -7.57 -8.00
N PRO A 98 6.80 -8.10 -6.87
CA PRO A 98 6.04 -9.09 -6.12
C PRO A 98 4.74 -8.45 -5.61
N HIS A 99 3.64 -9.15 -5.82
CA HIS A 99 2.30 -8.74 -5.40
C HIS A 99 1.45 -9.99 -5.15
N THR A 100 0.35 -9.82 -4.44
CA THR A 100 -0.60 -10.90 -4.14
C THR A 100 -2.04 -10.40 -4.25
N ASP A 101 -2.99 -11.31 -4.04
CA ASP A 101 -4.41 -11.02 -4.18
C ASP A 101 -4.91 -10.08 -3.05
N ARG A 102 -5.91 -9.26 -3.39
CA ARG A 102 -6.43 -8.17 -2.54
C ARG A 102 -6.91 -8.60 -1.15
N GLU A 103 -7.29 -9.87 -0.97
CA GLU A 103 -7.79 -10.37 0.32
C GLU A 103 -6.73 -10.37 1.41
N HIS A 104 -5.45 -10.26 1.04
CA HIS A 104 -4.33 -10.14 1.96
C HIS A 104 -3.92 -8.68 2.24
N VAL A 105 -4.60 -7.72 1.63
CA VAL A 105 -4.24 -6.30 1.64
C VAL A 105 -5.34 -5.48 2.34
N LYS A 106 -4.96 -4.71 3.37
CA LYS A 106 -5.87 -3.81 4.10
C LYS A 106 -5.97 -2.44 3.45
N GLN A 107 -4.84 -1.94 2.95
CA GLN A 107 -4.70 -0.62 2.36
C GLN A 107 -3.86 -0.73 1.10
N ALA A 108 -4.20 0.03 0.06
CA ALA A 108 -3.40 0.07 -1.16
C ALA A 108 -2.03 0.72 -0.90
N PHE A 109 -0.96 0.16 -1.48
CA PHE A 109 0.40 0.66 -1.33
C PHE A 109 1.34 0.21 -2.45
N ILE A 110 2.43 0.97 -2.61
CA ILE A 110 3.68 0.51 -3.22
C ILE A 110 4.81 0.69 -2.19
N ALA A 111 5.46 -0.42 -1.84
CA ALA A 111 6.68 -0.40 -1.04
C ALA A 111 7.89 -0.58 -1.96
N VAL A 112 8.90 0.27 -1.77
CA VAL A 112 10.09 0.31 -2.63
C VAL A 112 11.27 -0.15 -1.82
N VAL A 113 11.98 -1.16 -2.34
CA VAL A 113 13.01 -1.85 -1.58
C VAL A 113 14.30 -1.92 -2.39
N LYS A 114 15.38 -1.42 -1.79
CA LYS A 114 16.76 -1.68 -2.20
C LYS A 114 17.46 -2.49 -1.13
N ASN A 115 17.85 -3.70 -1.50
CA ASN A 115 18.60 -4.60 -0.63
C ASN A 115 20.11 -4.40 -0.87
N GLY A 116 20.93 -4.58 0.15
CA GLY A 116 22.39 -4.38 0.06
C GLY A 116 23.11 -5.32 -0.91
N ARG A 117 22.41 -6.33 -1.42
CA ARG A 117 22.83 -7.18 -2.53
C ARG A 117 21.65 -7.44 -3.45
N LYS A 118 21.94 -7.70 -4.74
CA LYS A 118 20.93 -8.21 -5.67
C LYS A 118 20.45 -9.60 -5.22
N LEU A 119 19.17 -9.87 -5.44
CA LEU A 119 18.56 -11.17 -5.14
C LEU A 119 17.93 -11.77 -6.41
N PRO A 120 18.05 -13.09 -6.62
CA PRO A 120 17.59 -13.72 -7.85
C PRO A 120 16.07 -13.90 -7.84
N PHE A 121 15.38 -13.40 -8.86
CA PHE A 121 14.00 -13.72 -9.20
C PHE A 121 13.95 -14.46 -10.54
N ILE A 122 12.85 -15.13 -10.85
CA ILE A 122 12.61 -15.66 -12.19
C ILE A 122 12.03 -14.55 -13.07
N HIS A 123 12.50 -14.48 -14.31
CA HIS A 123 12.01 -13.53 -15.29
C HIS A 123 10.53 -13.80 -15.57
N MET A 124 9.73 -12.74 -15.59
CA MET A 124 8.31 -12.79 -15.90
C MET A 124 8.07 -13.49 -17.25
N GLY A 125 7.10 -14.40 -17.30
CA GLY A 125 6.78 -15.15 -18.52
C GLY A 125 7.74 -16.31 -18.85
N THR A 126 8.64 -16.67 -17.93
CA THR A 126 9.52 -17.83 -18.06
C THR A 126 9.42 -18.73 -16.82
N GLU A 127 9.95 -19.96 -16.91
CA GLU A 127 9.95 -20.91 -15.80
C GLU A 127 11.27 -20.94 -15.01
N ASP A 128 12.39 -20.61 -15.67
CA ASP A 128 13.73 -20.89 -15.15
C ASP A 128 14.77 -19.78 -15.36
N ARG A 129 14.49 -18.78 -16.21
CA ARG A 129 15.44 -17.70 -16.48
C ARG A 129 15.58 -16.79 -15.27
N GLN A 130 16.71 -16.86 -14.58
CA GLN A 130 16.99 -15.99 -13.43
C GLN A 130 17.39 -14.57 -13.85
N VAL A 131 17.00 -13.60 -13.00
CA VAL A 131 17.35 -12.19 -13.07
C VAL A 131 17.71 -11.70 -11.67
N ASP A 132 18.89 -11.10 -11.53
CA ASP A 132 19.34 -10.50 -10.28
C ASP A 132 18.72 -9.12 -10.11
N ILE A 133 17.78 -8.98 -9.17
CA ILE A 133 16.98 -7.76 -8.97
C ILE A 133 17.75 -6.69 -8.20
N ASP A 134 17.72 -5.47 -8.71
CA ASP A 134 18.32 -4.27 -8.11
C ASP A 134 17.35 -3.53 -7.19
N CYS A 135 16.07 -3.45 -7.59
CA CYS A 135 15.04 -2.70 -6.90
C CYS A 135 13.71 -3.46 -6.94
N PHE A 136 13.00 -3.53 -5.81
CA PHE A 136 11.68 -4.14 -5.74
C PHE A 136 10.61 -3.07 -5.55
N PHE A 137 9.51 -3.23 -6.27
CA PHE A 137 8.26 -2.51 -6.03
C PHE A 137 7.24 -3.55 -5.56
N VAL A 138 7.10 -3.70 -4.25
CA VAL A 138 6.14 -4.62 -3.65
C VAL A 138 4.76 -3.94 -3.65
N LEU A 139 3.78 -4.54 -4.32
CA LEU A 139 2.47 -3.93 -4.48
C LEU A 139 1.41 -4.62 -3.61
N GLY A 140 0.58 -3.81 -2.97
CA GLY A 140 -0.69 -4.24 -2.40
C GLY A 140 -1.80 -3.39 -2.98
N VAL A 141 -2.79 -4.01 -3.60
CA VAL A 141 -3.92 -3.29 -4.21
C VAL A 141 -5.23 -3.88 -3.71
N THR A 142 -6.18 -3.01 -3.34
CA THR A 142 -7.50 -3.42 -2.84
C THR A 142 -8.57 -3.45 -3.95
N ASP A 143 -8.32 -2.77 -5.07
CA ASP A 143 -9.20 -2.67 -6.22
C ASP A 143 -8.50 -3.20 -7.50
N PRO A 144 -8.96 -4.31 -8.09
CA PRO A 144 -8.35 -4.89 -9.28
C PRO A 144 -8.23 -3.93 -10.48
N GLU A 145 -9.16 -2.98 -10.65
CA GLU A 145 -9.07 -2.01 -11.75
C GLU A 145 -7.88 -1.08 -11.56
N LYS A 146 -7.70 -0.56 -10.33
CA LYS A 146 -6.55 0.27 -9.96
C LYS A 146 -5.22 -0.49 -10.05
N GLN A 147 -5.23 -1.82 -9.86
CA GLN A 147 -4.02 -2.63 -10.02
C GLN A 147 -3.52 -2.59 -11.46
N VAL A 148 -4.42 -2.67 -12.44
CA VAL A 148 -4.05 -2.60 -13.86
C VAL A 148 -3.50 -1.21 -14.19
N GLU A 149 -4.18 -0.15 -13.74
CA GLU A 149 -3.75 1.23 -13.97
C GLU A 149 -2.35 1.49 -13.42
N ILE A 150 -2.07 1.12 -12.16
CA ILE A 150 -0.77 1.39 -11.56
C ILE A 150 0.35 0.57 -12.19
N LEU A 151 0.08 -0.69 -12.57
CA LEU A 151 1.06 -1.51 -13.29
C LEU A 151 1.38 -0.90 -14.66
N GLN A 152 0.39 -0.40 -15.40
CA GLN A 152 0.62 0.30 -16.67
C GLN A 152 1.50 1.53 -16.47
N THR A 153 1.19 2.37 -15.49
CA THR A 153 2.01 3.55 -15.15
C THR A 153 3.45 3.17 -14.80
N LEU A 154 3.66 2.09 -14.04
CA LEU A 154 5.01 1.60 -13.72
C LEU A 154 5.73 1.07 -14.97
N MET A 155 5.06 0.31 -15.84
CA MET A 155 5.66 -0.19 -17.09
C MET A 155 6.11 0.96 -17.98
N GLU A 156 5.28 1.99 -18.16
CA GLU A 156 5.64 3.18 -18.92
C GLU A 156 6.87 3.90 -18.35
N LYS A 157 7.02 3.93 -17.02
CA LYS A 157 8.19 4.50 -16.36
C LYS A 157 9.43 3.64 -16.53
N PHE A 158 9.26 2.32 -16.54
CA PHE A 158 10.37 1.38 -16.73
C PHE A 158 10.90 1.36 -18.17
N ASP A 159 10.08 1.79 -19.14
CA ASP A 159 10.52 2.04 -20.51
C ASP A 159 11.33 3.34 -20.67
N ASP A 160 11.26 4.26 -19.69
CA ASP A 160 12.06 5.49 -19.67
C ASP A 160 13.46 5.23 -19.09
N ALA A 161 14.45 5.12 -19.98
CA ALA A 161 15.85 4.90 -19.61
C ALA A 161 16.42 5.98 -18.66
N GLN A 162 15.95 7.23 -18.70
CA GLN A 162 16.39 8.24 -17.73
C GLN A 162 15.82 7.97 -16.35
N PHE A 163 14.54 7.56 -16.27
CA PHE A 163 13.92 7.16 -15.01
C PHE A 163 14.63 5.95 -14.40
N VAL A 164 14.85 4.89 -15.19
CA VAL A 164 15.50 3.64 -14.71
C VAL A 164 16.93 3.88 -14.24
N ARG A 165 17.74 4.64 -15.00
CA ARG A 165 19.08 5.04 -14.56
C ARG A 165 19.04 5.78 -13.24
N ARG A 166 18.15 6.77 -13.13
CA ARG A 166 18.06 7.59 -11.93
C ARG A 166 17.58 6.78 -10.73
N LEU A 167 16.63 5.87 -10.94
CA LEU A 167 16.18 4.92 -9.93
C LEU A 167 17.35 4.08 -9.41
N ASN A 168 18.23 3.58 -10.29
CA ASN A 168 19.37 2.75 -9.89
C ASN A 168 20.38 3.52 -9.01
N GLU A 169 20.67 4.77 -9.34
CA GLU A 169 21.64 5.61 -8.62
C GLU A 169 21.20 6.00 -7.20
N LEU A 170 19.90 6.11 -6.95
CA LEU A 170 19.35 6.66 -5.71
C LEU A 170 19.28 5.62 -4.59
N ASN A 171 20.19 5.69 -3.62
CA ASN A 171 20.24 4.76 -2.48
C ASN A 171 19.78 5.37 -1.15
N GLU A 172 19.63 6.69 -1.09
CA GLU A 172 19.15 7.37 0.11
C GLU A 172 17.62 7.41 0.11
N LYS A 173 17.02 6.94 1.21
CA LYS A 173 15.57 6.75 1.39
C LYS A 173 14.76 7.99 1.00
N LYS A 174 15.11 9.18 1.52
CA LYS A 174 14.34 10.40 1.32
C LYS A 174 14.45 10.92 -0.11
N GLN A 175 15.63 10.84 -0.73
CA GLN A 175 15.84 11.18 -2.13
C GLN A 175 15.08 10.23 -3.06
N LEU A 176 15.11 8.92 -2.79
CA LEU A 176 14.37 7.93 -3.56
C LEU A 176 12.85 8.16 -3.46
N PHE A 177 12.34 8.36 -2.25
CA PHE A 177 10.94 8.71 -2.02
C PHE A 177 10.53 9.97 -2.80
N THR A 178 11.30 11.05 -2.67
CA THR A 178 11.01 12.34 -3.33
C THR A 178 11.02 12.19 -4.85
N PHE A 179 12.00 11.45 -5.39
CA PHE A 179 12.10 11.16 -6.81
C PHE A 179 10.86 10.44 -7.32
N LEU A 180 10.47 9.34 -6.68
CA LEU A 180 9.31 8.53 -7.10
C LEU A 180 8.01 9.32 -7.01
N LYS A 181 7.78 10.01 -5.88
CA LYS A 181 6.57 10.82 -5.67
C LYS A 181 6.41 11.94 -6.71
N HIS A 182 7.49 12.46 -7.27
CA HIS A 182 7.43 13.51 -8.28
C HIS A 182 7.32 12.99 -9.72
N THR A 183 7.85 11.80 -9.99
CA THR A 183 8.03 11.27 -11.34
C THR A 183 6.98 10.24 -11.74
N VAL A 184 6.45 9.50 -10.77
CA VAL A 184 5.29 8.62 -10.94
C VAL A 184 4.07 9.40 -10.49
N ARG A 185 3.44 10.10 -11.44
CA ARG A 185 2.22 10.87 -11.21
C ARG A 185 1.04 10.08 -11.76
N GLU A 186 -0.06 10.12 -11.02
CA GLU A 186 -1.38 9.73 -11.50
C GLU A 186 -1.91 10.72 -12.53
#